data_AF-A0A4U8S4U5-F1
#
_entry.id   AF-A0A4U8S4U5-F1
#
_cell.length_a   1.000
_cell.length_b   1.000
_cell.length_c   1.000
_cell.angle_alpha   90.00
_cell.angle_beta   90.00
_cell.angle_gamma   90.00
#
_symmetry.space_group_name_H-M   'P 1'
#
loop_
_entity.id
_entity.type
_entity.pdbx_description
1 polymer ?
#
loop_
_entity_poly.entity_id
_entity_poly.type
_entity_poly.pdbx_seq_one_letter_code
_entity_poly.pdbx_strand_id
1 'polypeptide(L)'
;MKIKQIDENSFTLQGKIKEISDYHDLKSLLEKRRKAGQVEVHFNIPQAREIHFFILGYWLKLACKDGFKIHLYVTSPYLYDNLLRFGLHIFFEVKNDDMAQYL
;
A
#
# COMPACT_ATOMS: atom_id res chain seq x y z
N MET A 1 -9.19 6.06 -7.16
CA MET A 1 -9.20 5.09 -6.03
C MET A 1 -10.15 5.57 -4.93
N LYS A 2 -10.69 4.67 -4.09
CA LYS A 2 -11.32 5.02 -2.81
C LYS A 2 -10.52 4.38 -1.67
N ILE A 3 -10.22 5.16 -0.63
CA ILE A 3 -9.56 4.67 0.59
C ILE A 3 -10.63 4.48 1.66
N LYS A 4 -10.77 3.25 2.18
CA LYS A 4 -11.64 2.94 3.32
C LYS A 4 -10.78 2.54 4.51
N GLN A 5 -10.85 3.28 5.60
CA GLN A 5 -10.19 2.89 6.84
C GLN A 5 -10.96 1.74 7.48
N ILE A 6 -10.25 0.70 7.92
CA ILE A 6 -10.81 -0.43 8.67
C ILE A 6 -10.56 -0.24 10.17
N ASP A 7 -9.31 0.06 10.52
CA ASP A 7 -8.87 0.35 11.89
C ASP A 7 -7.79 1.45 11.90
N GLU A 8 -7.09 1.65 13.02
CA GLU A 8 -6.06 2.69 13.15
C GLU A 8 -4.96 2.59 12.08
N ASN A 9 -4.54 1.38 11.68
CA ASN A 9 -3.40 1.14 10.79
C ASN A 9 -3.77 0.50 9.45
N SER A 10 -5.01 0.02 9.30
CA SER A 10 -5.45 -0.77 8.17
C SER A 10 -6.40 0.00 7.25
N PHE A 11 -6.12 -0.02 5.95
CA PHE A 11 -6.87 0.68 4.92
C PHE A 11 -7.13 -0.23 3.73
N THR A 12 -8.36 -0.23 3.21
CA THR A 12 -8.68 -0.84 1.90
C THR A 12 -8.55 0.19 0.78
N LEU A 13 -7.76 -0.14 -0.24
CA LEU A 13 -7.61 0.64 -1.46
C LEU A 13 -8.49 0.02 -2.57
N GLN A 14 -9.67 0.60 -2.78
CA GLN A 14 -10.65 0.11 -3.75
C GLN A 14 -10.50 0.79 -5.11
N GLY A 15 -10.65 0.01 -6.18
CA GLY A 15 -10.50 0.44 -7.57
C GLY A 15 -9.05 0.45 -8.06
N LYS A 16 -8.79 1.21 -9.13
CA LYS A 16 -7.45 1.36 -9.73
C LYS A 16 -6.59 2.29 -8.87
N ILE A 17 -5.28 2.03 -8.80
CA ILE A 17 -4.29 2.80 -8.02
C ILE A 17 -3.23 3.32 -9.00
N LYS A 18 -3.59 4.31 -9.82
CA LYS A 18 -2.74 4.71 -10.94
C LYS A 18 -2.85 6.17 -11.37
N GLU A 19 -3.85 6.88 -10.87
CA GLU A 19 -4.05 8.28 -11.22
C GLU A 19 -3.17 9.17 -10.34
N ILE A 20 -2.85 10.37 -10.84
CA ILE A 20 -2.08 11.34 -10.05
C ILE A 20 -2.83 11.77 -8.77
N SER A 21 -4.16 11.82 -8.82
CA SER A 21 -5.02 12.07 -7.66
C SER A 21 -4.86 10.99 -6.60
N ASP A 22 -4.77 9.71 -7.00
CA ASP A 22 -4.56 8.59 -6.08
C ASP A 22 -3.25 8.76 -5.30
N TYR A 23 -2.20 9.23 -5.98
CA TYR A 23 -0.94 9.57 -5.33
C TYR A 23 -1.07 10.68 -4.30
N HIS A 24 -1.80 11.76 -4.63
CA HIS A 24 -2.00 12.86 -3.69
C HIS A 24 -2.78 12.42 -2.44
N ASP A 25 -3.81 11.59 -2.61
CA ASP A 25 -4.60 11.06 -1.50
C ASP A 25 -3.76 10.16 -0.59
N LEU A 26 -3.02 9.21 -1.17
CA LEU A 26 -2.13 8.31 -0.42
C LEU A 26 -1.00 9.06 0.27
N LYS A 27 -0.42 10.05 -0.41
CA LYS A 27 0.61 10.91 0.17
C LYS A 27 0.07 11.68 1.37
N SER A 28 -1.09 12.32 1.23
CA SER A 28 -1.71 13.06 2.33
C SER A 28 -1.96 12.16 3.55
N LEU A 29 -2.49 10.95 3.32
CA LEU A 29 -2.69 9.94 4.35
C LEU A 29 -1.37 9.58 5.07
N LEU A 30 -0.36 9.17 4.32
CA LEU A 30 0.91 8.68 4.87
C LEU A 30 1.71 9.80 5.55
N GLU A 31 1.65 11.03 5.04
CA GLU A 31 2.24 12.21 5.70
C GLU A 31 1.59 12.51 7.04
N LYS A 32 0.26 12.42 7.13
CA LYS A 32 -0.47 12.60 8.40
C LYS A 32 -0.04 11.56 9.43
N ARG A 33 0.07 10.29 9.00
CA ARG A 33 0.53 9.18 9.86
C ARG A 33 1.97 9.37 10.31
N ARG A 34 2.86 9.76 9.39
CA ARG A 34 4.26 10.06 9.68
C ARG A 34 4.39 11.12 10.77
N LYS A 35 3.63 12.22 10.66
CA LYS A 35 3.61 13.30 11.66
C LYS A 35 3.09 12.83 13.03
N ALA A 36 2.21 11.83 13.04
CA ALA A 36 1.70 11.23 14.27
C ALA A 36 2.62 10.11 14.84
N GLY A 37 3.77 9.83 14.22
CA GLY A 37 4.65 8.73 14.62
C GLY A 37 4.13 7.33 14.27
N GLN A 38 3.03 7.24 13.52
CA GLN A 38 2.41 5.98 13.10
C GLN A 38 3.09 5.47 11.82
N VAL A 39 4.20 4.76 11.99
CA VAL A 39 5.06 4.30 10.87
C VAL A 39 4.75 2.88 10.40
N GLU A 40 3.63 2.29 10.82
CA GLU A 40 3.16 1.00 10.32
C GLU A 40 1.83 1.18 9.59
N VAL A 41 1.66 0.55 8.43
CA VAL A 41 0.43 0.65 7.66
C VAL A 41 0.14 -0.65 6.91
N HIS A 42 -1.11 -1.07 6.96
CA HIS A 42 -1.63 -2.24 6.29
C HIS A 42 -2.57 -1.81 5.17
N PHE A 43 -2.25 -2.16 3.92
CA PHE A 43 -3.10 -1.89 2.77
C PHE A 43 -3.73 -3.18 2.25
N ASN A 44 -5.06 -3.25 2.31
CA ASN A 44 -5.84 -4.26 1.59
C ASN A 44 -6.13 -3.78 0.17
N ILE A 45 -5.74 -4.55 -0.84
CA ILE A 45 -5.82 -4.19 -2.26
C ILE A 45 -6.59 -5.29 -3.00
N PRO A 46 -7.93 -5.32 -2.86
CA PRO A 46 -8.74 -6.44 -3.35
C PRO A 46 -8.93 -6.45 -4.88
N GLN A 47 -8.82 -5.29 -5.53
CA GLN A 47 -9.27 -5.12 -6.92
C GLN A 47 -8.19 -4.61 -7.88
N ALA A 48 -7.14 -3.96 -7.38
CA ALA A 48 -6.15 -3.36 -8.26
C ALA A 48 -5.33 -4.45 -8.95
N ARG A 49 -5.16 -4.32 -10.28
CA ARG A 49 -4.27 -5.20 -11.07
C ARG A 49 -2.87 -4.62 -11.22
N GLU A 50 -2.72 -3.32 -10.99
CA GLU A 50 -1.47 -2.58 -11.11
C GLU A 50 -1.44 -1.44 -10.09
N ILE A 51 -0.24 -1.04 -9.69
CA ILE A 51 0.03 0.18 -8.94
C ILE A 51 1.07 0.96 -9.75
N HIS A 52 0.80 2.22 -10.06
CA HIS A 52 1.72 3.01 -10.87
C HIS A 52 3.04 3.30 -10.12
N PHE A 53 4.16 3.30 -10.85
CA PHE A 53 5.50 3.44 -10.28
C PHE A 53 5.75 4.68 -9.42
N PHE A 54 5.08 5.81 -9.65
CA PHE A 54 5.25 6.99 -8.80
C PHE A 54 4.67 6.80 -7.39
N ILE A 55 3.62 5.97 -7.25
CA ILE A 55 3.06 5.58 -5.95
C ILE A 55 4.02 4.62 -5.25
N LEU A 56 4.47 3.58 -5.97
CA LEU A 56 5.44 2.62 -5.45
C LEU A 56 6.76 3.29 -5.05
N GLY A 57 7.25 4.24 -5.85
CA GLY A 57 8.47 4.99 -5.55
C GLY A 57 8.33 5.86 -4.30
N TYR A 58 7.14 6.42 -4.04
CA TYR A 58 6.88 7.14 -2.80
C TYR A 58 6.82 6.20 -1.58
N TRP A 59 6.14 5.07 -1.69
CA TRP A 59 6.13 4.05 -0.64
C TRP A 59 7.53 3.51 -0.34
N LEU A 60 8.33 3.27 -1.38
CA LEU A 60 9.71 2.85 -1.24
C LEU A 60 10.56 3.90 -0.53
N LYS A 61 10.39 5.18 -0.86
CA LYS A 61 11.04 6.28 -0.14
C LYS A 61 10.71 6.23 1.35
N LEU A 62 9.42 6.07 1.70
CA LEU A 62 8.99 6.01 3.09
C LEU A 62 9.56 4.80 3.83
N ALA A 63 9.54 3.61 3.21
CA ALA A 63 10.09 2.40 3.81
C ALA A 63 11.60 2.53 4.06
N CYS A 64 12.35 3.05 3.08
CA CYS A 64 13.81 3.15 3.17
C CYS A 64 14.31 4.31 4.03
N LYS A 65 13.63 5.46 4.03
CA LYS A 65 14.14 6.70 4.66
C LYS A 65 13.37 7.12 5.90
N ASP A 66 12.10 6.79 5.97
CA ASP A 66 11.20 7.25 7.03
C ASP A 66 10.81 6.10 7.99
N GLY A 67 11.37 4.91 7.81
CA GLY A 67 11.17 3.75 8.69
C GLY A 67 9.78 3.13 8.60
N PHE A 68 9.03 3.40 7.51
CA PHE A 68 7.69 2.85 7.35
C PHE A 68 7.71 1.34 7.15
N LYS A 69 6.89 0.62 7.91
CA LYS A 69 6.53 -0.78 7.68
C LYS A 69 5.23 -0.81 6.86
N ILE A 70 5.34 -1.21 5.60
CA ILE A 70 4.20 -1.26 4.68
C ILE A 70 3.86 -2.72 4.42
N HIS A 71 2.65 -3.11 4.80
CA HIS A 71 2.09 -4.43 4.57
C HIS A 71 1.06 -4.35 3.44
N LEU A 72 1.21 -5.17 2.41
CA LEU A 72 0.36 -5.18 1.22
C LEU A 72 -0.35 -6.54 1.11
N TYR A 73 -1.66 -6.53 1.31
CA TYR A 73 -2.54 -7.69 1.12
C TYR A 73 -3.17 -7.56 -0.27
N VAL A 74 -2.72 -8.37 -1.20
CA VAL A 74 -3.03 -8.24 -2.63
C VAL A 74 -3.78 -9.48 -3.09
N THR A 75 -5.05 -9.31 -3.45
CA THR A 75 -5.87 -10.43 -3.96
C THR A 75 -5.60 -10.76 -5.43
N SER A 76 -5.05 -9.81 -6.20
CA SER A 76 -4.72 -10.06 -7.61
C SER A 76 -3.38 -10.80 -7.74
N PRO A 77 -3.35 -12.04 -8.27
CA PRO A 77 -2.09 -12.78 -8.45
C PRO A 77 -1.11 -12.07 -9.38
N TYR A 78 -1.65 -11.39 -10.41
CA TYR A 78 -0.84 -10.61 -11.34
C TYR A 78 -0.12 -9.44 -10.67
N LEU A 79 -0.82 -8.69 -9.81
CA LEU A 79 -0.20 -7.60 -9.06
C LEU A 79 0.83 -8.15 -8.06
N TYR A 80 0.49 -9.22 -7.35
CA TYR A 80 1.40 -9.90 -6.43
C TYR A 80 2.70 -10.30 -7.15
N ASP A 81 2.60 -11.05 -8.25
CA ASP A 81 3.76 -11.50 -9.03
C ASP A 81 4.62 -10.34 -9.53
N ASN A 82 4.00 -9.25 -9.97
CA ASN A 82 4.73 -8.06 -10.41
C ASN A 82 5.51 -7.42 -9.25
N LEU A 83 4.92 -7.28 -8.06
CA LEU A 83 5.63 -6.76 -6.89
C LEU A 83 6.83 -7.64 -6.53
N LEU A 84 6.70 -8.96 -6.64
CA LEU A 84 7.83 -9.87 -6.43
C LEU A 84 8.90 -9.72 -7.51
N ARG A 85 8.51 -9.72 -8.79
CA ARG A 85 9.42 -9.57 -9.93
C ARG A 85 10.21 -8.26 -9.89
N PHE A 86 9.61 -7.18 -9.40
CA PHE A 86 10.29 -5.90 -9.20
C PHE A 86 11.16 -5.85 -7.92
N GLY A 87 11.21 -6.93 -7.14
CA GLY A 87 11.99 -6.97 -5.90
C GLY A 87 11.38 -6.17 -4.75
N LEU A 88 10.13 -5.71 -4.87
CA LEU A 88 9.51 -4.83 -3.87
C LEU A 88 9.19 -5.53 -2.55
N HIS A 89 9.08 -6.86 -2.58
CA HIS A 89 8.96 -7.71 -1.38
C HIS A 89 10.15 -7.62 -0.41
N ILE A 90 11.29 -7.04 -0.84
CA ILE A 90 12.44 -6.76 0.03
C ILE A 90 12.14 -5.56 0.96
N PHE A 91 11.27 -4.65 0.52
CA PHE A 91 10.95 -3.40 1.22
C PHE A 91 9.56 -3.41 1.86
N PHE A 92 8.64 -4.22 1.31
CA PHE A 92 7.26 -4.32 1.75
C PHE A 92 6.94 -5.77 2.15
N GLU A 93 6.11 -5.95 3.16
CA GLU A 93 5.55 -7.28 3.46
C GLU A 93 4.36 -7.52 2.52
N VAL A 94 4.57 -8.31 1.46
CA VAL A 94 3.54 -8.58 0.45
C VAL A 94 2.94 -9.97 0.67
N LYS A 95 1.62 -10.05 0.79
CA LYS A 95 0.84 -11.29 0.93
C LYS A 95 -0.16 -11.40 -0.21
N ASN A 96 -0.26 -12.58 -0.83
CA ASN A 96 -1.31 -12.90 -1.79
C ASN A 96 -2.54 -13.39 -1.03
N ASP A 97 -3.23 -12.46 -0.37
CA ASP A 97 -4.34 -12.78 0.52
C ASP A 97 -5.29 -11.59 0.65
N ASP A 98 -6.50 -11.84 1.15
CA ASP A 98 -7.41 -10.79 1.62
C ASP A 98 -7.15 -10.56 3.11
N MET A 99 -6.96 -9.29 3.48
CA MET A 99 -6.83 -8.88 4.87
C MET A 99 -8.05 -9.28 5.72
N ALA A 100 -9.23 -9.47 5.10
CA ALA A 100 -10.43 -9.94 5.77
C ALA A 100 -10.28 -11.32 6.47
N GLN A 101 -9.21 -12.08 6.19
CA GLN A 101 -8.92 -13.34 6.89
C GLN A 101 -8.20 -13.13 8.25
N TYR A 102 -7.74 -11.91 8.55
CA TYR A 102 -6.97 -11.57 9.75
C TYR A 102 -7.68 -10.55 10.66
N LEU A 103 -8.95 -10.27 10.38
CA LEU A 103 -9.85 -9.36 11.11
C LEU A 103 -11.08 -10.14 11.60
#